data_AF-A0A7Y7DV57-F1
#
_entry.id   AF-A0A7Y7DV57-F1
#
_cell.length_a   1.000
_cell.length_b   1.000
_cell.length_c   1.000
_cell.angle_alpha   90.00
_cell.angle_beta   90.00
_cell.angle_gamma   90.00
#
_symmetry.space_group_name_H-M   'P 1'
#
loop_
_entity.id
_entity.type
_entity.pdbx_description
1 polymer ?
#
loop_
_entity_poly.entity_id
_entity_poly.type
_entity_poly.pdbx_seq_one_letter_code
_entity_poly.pdbx_strand_id
1 'polypeptide(L)'
;MALILRVDVDKPYGRKSFPQKIMSKAREDFWFPQVNALGYLKATEEFISYCNENGVQGCFYFRNCTTPNKRITDLLKKGGHKVGFHAENTRTLESFSEELDVFKKETQGLSITSFTKHGSGQEKLGKHHYAPYEEDKYREWATSANINFPFGNAICSSLEDFQINDKFYPKMFWVHKDYRHQDFPTVENALDAAESLDVPVIIHPSNFIADSFVRQEFQKLVTLSNEKSIAWFTPDNS
;
A
#
# COMPACT_ATOMS: atom_id res chain seq x y z
N MET A 1 11.72 3.01 18.22
CA MET A 1 11.08 3.55 17.01
C MET A 1 9.89 2.66 16.66
N ALA A 2 9.40 2.68 15.42
CA ALA A 2 8.17 1.99 15.08
C ALA A 2 8.17 1.40 13.66
N LEU A 3 7.22 0.50 13.44
CA LEU A 3 6.89 0.00 12.11
C LEU A 3 5.82 0.90 11.47
N ILE A 4 5.99 1.18 10.18
CA ILE A 4 5.01 1.92 9.37
C ILE A 4 4.43 0.98 8.32
N LEU A 5 3.16 0.61 8.46
CA LEU A 5 2.52 -0.26 7.50
C LEU A 5 2.04 0.53 6.26
N ARG A 6 2.64 0.29 5.11
CA ARG A 6 2.11 0.67 3.80
C ARG A 6 1.37 -0.51 3.16
N VAL A 7 0.15 -0.26 2.71
CA VAL A 7 -0.70 -1.29 2.11
C VAL A 7 -1.13 -0.86 0.72
N ASP A 8 -0.67 -1.57 -0.30
CA ASP A 8 -1.03 -1.28 -1.69
C ASP A 8 -2.19 -2.19 -2.11
N VAL A 9 -3.36 -1.59 -2.34
CA VAL A 9 -4.61 -2.28 -2.64
C VAL A 9 -4.78 -2.42 -4.15
N ASP A 10 -4.08 -3.40 -4.72
CA ASP A 10 -3.99 -3.54 -6.19
C ASP A 10 -5.13 -4.29 -6.85
N LYS A 11 -5.68 -5.31 -6.18
CA LYS A 11 -6.56 -6.31 -6.81
C LYS A 11 -7.98 -6.23 -6.28
N PRO A 12 -8.96 -5.79 -7.09
CA PRO A 12 -10.31 -5.56 -6.62
C PRO A 12 -11.06 -6.83 -6.23
N TYR A 13 -10.74 -8.00 -6.80
CA TYR A 13 -11.38 -9.28 -6.47
C TYR A 13 -10.39 -10.31 -5.91
N GLY A 14 -9.16 -9.89 -5.60
CA GLY A 14 -8.08 -10.77 -5.13
C GLY A 14 -7.38 -11.53 -6.27
N ARG A 15 -6.53 -12.50 -5.89
CA ARG A 15 -5.68 -13.26 -6.83
C ARG A 15 -5.52 -14.75 -6.50
N LYS A 16 -6.28 -15.28 -5.53
CA LYS A 16 -6.11 -16.65 -5.03
C LYS A 16 -6.54 -17.69 -6.07
N SER A 17 -7.70 -17.48 -6.68
CA SER A 17 -8.24 -18.37 -7.72
C SER A 17 -8.18 -17.75 -9.12
N PHE A 18 -8.24 -18.59 -10.14
CA PHE A 18 -8.25 -18.13 -11.54
C PHE A 18 -9.43 -17.19 -11.86
N PRO A 19 -10.69 -17.47 -11.42
CA PRO A 19 -11.79 -16.52 -11.58
C PRO A 19 -11.53 -15.15 -10.94
N GLN A 20 -10.92 -15.12 -9.74
CA GLN A 20 -10.56 -13.85 -9.09
C GLN A 20 -9.55 -13.06 -9.91
N LYS A 21 -8.53 -13.72 -10.46
CA LYS A 21 -7.54 -13.07 -11.33
C LYS A 21 -8.20 -12.45 -12.57
N ILE A 22 -9.11 -13.17 -13.23
CA ILE A 22 -9.86 -12.66 -14.38
C ILE A 22 -10.70 -11.45 -13.99
N MET A 23 -11.53 -11.57 -12.94
CA MET A 23 -12.41 -10.47 -12.52
C MET A 23 -11.62 -9.25 -12.07
N SER A 24 -10.51 -9.46 -11.37
CA SER A 24 -9.57 -8.38 -11.02
C SER A 24 -9.07 -7.69 -12.27
N LYS A 25 -8.51 -8.44 -13.24
CA LYS A 25 -7.97 -7.88 -14.47
C LYS A 25 -9.02 -7.15 -15.31
N ALA A 26 -10.21 -7.73 -15.46
CA ALA A 26 -11.31 -7.11 -16.18
C ALA A 26 -11.71 -5.77 -15.53
N ARG A 27 -11.75 -5.69 -14.20
CA ARG A 27 -12.07 -4.43 -13.53
C ARG A 27 -10.95 -3.42 -13.63
N GLU A 28 -9.70 -3.86 -13.49
CA GLU A 28 -8.52 -2.99 -13.64
C GLU A 28 -8.51 -2.29 -15.01
N ASP A 29 -8.87 -3.00 -16.09
CA ASP A 29 -8.79 -2.47 -17.46
C ASP A 29 -10.07 -1.78 -17.96
N PHE A 30 -11.23 -2.07 -17.37
CA PHE A 30 -12.53 -1.57 -17.86
C PHE A 30 -13.39 -0.82 -16.83
N TRP A 31 -12.96 -0.78 -15.56
CA TRP A 31 -13.60 -0.02 -14.47
C TRP A 31 -15.13 -0.25 -14.37
N PHE A 32 -15.60 -1.47 -14.63
CA PHE A 32 -17.03 -1.81 -14.50
C PHE A 32 -17.49 -1.69 -13.03
N PRO A 33 -18.81 -1.53 -12.76
CA PRO A 33 -19.35 -1.30 -11.42
C PRO A 33 -18.88 -2.29 -10.33
N GLN A 34 -18.86 -1.84 -9.07
CA GLN A 34 -18.49 -2.67 -7.91
C GLN A 34 -19.54 -3.75 -7.68
N VAL A 35 -19.16 -5.03 -7.79
CA VAL A 35 -20.07 -6.15 -7.55
C VAL A 35 -19.67 -6.85 -6.26
N ASN A 36 -20.20 -6.38 -5.12
CA ASN A 36 -19.90 -6.95 -3.80
C ASN A 36 -20.20 -8.46 -3.71
N ALA A 37 -21.25 -8.94 -4.39
CA ALA A 37 -21.62 -10.35 -4.44
C ALA A 37 -20.53 -11.25 -5.06
N LEU A 38 -19.64 -10.70 -5.89
CA LEU A 38 -18.50 -11.42 -6.47
C LEU A 38 -17.23 -11.31 -5.61
N GLY A 39 -17.32 -10.74 -4.41
CA GLY A 39 -16.21 -10.61 -3.48
C GLY A 39 -15.34 -9.37 -3.71
N TYR A 40 -15.93 -8.28 -4.21
CA TYR A 40 -15.23 -7.00 -4.34
C TYR A 40 -14.58 -6.58 -3.00
N LEU A 41 -13.27 -6.35 -3.03
CA LEU A 41 -12.39 -6.01 -1.91
C LEU A 41 -12.42 -6.97 -0.71
N LYS A 42 -12.91 -8.21 -0.88
CA LYS A 42 -12.97 -9.18 0.22
C LYS A 42 -11.60 -9.48 0.84
N ALA A 43 -10.55 -9.57 0.03
CA ALA A 43 -9.20 -9.77 0.55
C ALA A 43 -8.70 -8.57 1.39
N THR A 44 -9.03 -7.36 0.95
CA THR A 44 -8.73 -6.12 1.68
C THR A 44 -9.50 -6.06 2.99
N GLU A 45 -10.77 -6.45 2.97
CA GLU A 45 -11.63 -6.51 4.14
C GLU A 45 -11.08 -7.45 5.22
N GLU A 46 -10.72 -8.68 4.82
CA GLU A 46 -10.11 -9.67 5.71
C GLU A 46 -8.78 -9.16 6.29
N PHE A 47 -7.96 -8.49 5.47
CA PHE A 47 -6.69 -7.93 5.92
C PHE A 47 -6.85 -6.76 6.89
N ILE A 48 -7.76 -5.81 6.62
CA ILE A 48 -8.04 -4.69 7.55
C ILE A 48 -8.61 -5.23 8.87
N SER A 49 -9.49 -6.23 8.80
CA SER A 49 -10.05 -6.85 10.01
C SER A 49 -8.94 -7.48 10.87
N TYR A 50 -8.01 -8.21 10.26
CA TYR A 50 -6.83 -8.74 10.95
C TYR A 50 -5.97 -7.62 11.58
N CYS A 51 -5.72 -6.53 10.84
CA CYS A 51 -4.96 -5.40 11.38
C CYS A 51 -5.67 -4.77 12.59
N ASN A 52 -6.97 -4.52 12.49
CA ASN A 52 -7.80 -3.97 13.57
C ASN A 52 -7.80 -4.86 14.82
N GLU A 53 -7.93 -6.18 14.65
CA GLU A 53 -7.93 -7.16 15.75
C GLU A 53 -6.59 -7.21 16.48
N ASN A 54 -5.50 -6.85 15.80
CA ASN A 54 -4.14 -6.89 16.35
C ASN A 54 -3.57 -5.49 16.67
N GLY A 55 -4.40 -4.44 16.62
CA GLY A 55 -3.95 -3.07 16.92
C GLY A 55 -2.93 -2.50 15.94
N VAL A 56 -2.86 -3.04 14.72
CA VAL A 56 -1.91 -2.61 13.69
C VAL A 56 -2.54 -1.48 12.87
N GLN A 57 -1.99 -0.27 12.96
CA GLN A 57 -2.39 0.85 12.12
C GLN A 57 -1.55 0.92 10.84
N GLY A 58 -2.09 1.57 9.79
CA GLY A 58 -1.42 1.60 8.49
C GLY A 58 -2.00 2.61 7.50
N CYS A 59 -1.25 2.86 6.43
CA CYS A 59 -1.59 3.69 5.30
C CYS A 59 -2.04 2.82 4.12
N PHE A 60 -3.32 2.89 3.76
CA PHE A 60 -3.92 2.09 2.70
C PHE A 60 -4.07 2.90 1.41
N TYR A 61 -3.35 2.47 0.36
CA TYR A 61 -3.31 3.11 -0.94
C TYR A 61 -4.21 2.38 -1.92
N PHE A 62 -5.22 3.06 -2.43
CA PHE A 62 -6.20 2.50 -3.36
C PHE A 62 -6.08 3.14 -4.75
N ARG A 63 -6.28 2.32 -5.78
CA ARG A 63 -6.42 2.75 -7.17
C ARG A 63 -7.88 3.15 -7.42
N ASN A 64 -8.14 3.85 -8.53
CA ASN A 64 -9.53 4.09 -8.99
C ASN A 64 -10.31 2.78 -9.21
N CYS A 65 -9.65 1.71 -9.68
CA CYS A 65 -10.32 0.42 -9.82
C CYS A 65 -10.56 -0.29 -8.46
N THR A 66 -9.89 0.13 -7.38
CA THR A 66 -10.02 -0.44 -6.03
C THR A 66 -10.59 0.53 -5.01
N THR A 67 -11.25 1.62 -5.44
CA THR A 67 -11.90 2.60 -4.56
C THR A 67 -12.70 1.91 -3.42
N PRO A 68 -12.46 2.27 -2.15
CA PRO A 68 -13.12 1.62 -1.02
C PRO A 68 -14.64 1.82 -1.07
N ASN A 69 -15.40 0.74 -0.85
CA ASN A 69 -16.83 0.82 -0.61
C ASN A 69 -17.12 1.17 0.87
N LYS A 70 -18.39 1.42 1.21
CA LYS A 70 -18.79 1.80 2.58
C LYS A 70 -18.24 0.85 3.66
N ARG A 71 -18.27 -0.47 3.42
CA ARG A 71 -17.80 -1.47 4.39
C ARG A 71 -16.30 -1.32 4.65
N ILE A 72 -15.51 -1.14 3.60
CA ILE A 72 -14.06 -0.90 3.71
C ILE A 72 -13.81 0.44 4.41
N THR A 73 -14.54 1.50 4.04
CA THR A 73 -14.45 2.81 4.69
C THR A 73 -14.70 2.74 6.20
N ASP A 74 -15.73 2.03 6.63
CA ASP A 74 -16.08 1.89 8.04
C ASP A 74 -14.98 1.12 8.81
N LEU A 75 -14.42 0.07 8.21
CA LEU A 75 -13.30 -0.70 8.79
C LEU A 75 -12.02 0.12 8.91
N LEU A 76 -11.69 0.92 7.88
CA LEU A 76 -10.55 1.82 7.88
C LEU A 76 -10.66 2.85 9.02
N LYS A 77 -11.84 3.47 9.17
CA LYS A 77 -12.13 4.44 10.24
C LYS A 77 -12.05 3.80 11.62
N LYS A 78 -12.60 2.59 11.78
CA LYS A 78 -12.56 1.84 13.05
C LYS A 78 -11.12 1.58 13.52
N GLY A 79 -10.20 1.29 12.59
CA GLY A 79 -8.78 1.06 12.90
C GLY A 79 -7.93 2.31 13.06
N GLY A 80 -8.46 3.49 12.72
CA GLY A 80 -7.66 4.71 12.63
C GLY A 80 -6.65 4.67 11.47
N HIS A 81 -6.94 3.93 10.40
CA HIS A 81 -6.07 3.83 9.23
C HIS A 81 -6.10 5.12 8.39
N LYS A 82 -4.96 5.47 7.79
CA LYS A 82 -4.88 6.54 6.78
C LYS A 82 -5.26 5.98 5.41
N VAL A 83 -5.85 6.82 4.57
CA VAL A 83 -6.20 6.47 3.19
C VAL A 83 -5.42 7.34 2.24
N GLY A 84 -4.83 6.71 1.23
CA GLY A 84 -4.09 7.37 0.16
C GLY A 84 -4.50 6.89 -1.21
N PHE A 85 -4.06 7.65 -2.22
CA PHE A 85 -4.27 7.34 -3.61
C PHE A 85 -3.10 6.51 -4.17
N HIS A 86 -3.36 5.46 -4.93
CA HIS A 86 -2.35 4.64 -5.58
C HIS A 86 -2.37 4.90 -7.09
N ALA A 87 -1.55 5.85 -7.52
CA ALA A 87 -1.57 6.41 -8.86
C ALA A 87 -1.17 5.40 -9.93
N GLU A 88 -1.94 5.31 -11.01
CA GLU A 88 -1.70 4.35 -12.10
C GLU A 88 -1.23 5.05 -13.39
N ASN A 89 -1.88 6.17 -13.75
CA ASN A 89 -1.55 6.99 -14.91
C ASN A 89 -0.74 8.22 -14.52
N THR A 90 0.58 8.03 -14.47
CA THR A 90 1.54 9.10 -14.18
C THR A 90 2.34 9.48 -15.42
N ARG A 91 1.70 9.57 -16.59
CA ARG A 91 2.37 9.99 -17.84
C ARG A 91 2.74 11.46 -17.80
N THR A 92 1.83 12.28 -17.26
CA THR A 92 1.99 13.72 -17.11
C THR A 92 1.34 14.18 -15.80
N LEU A 93 1.60 15.42 -15.40
CA LEU A 93 0.96 16.01 -14.22
C LEU A 93 -0.57 16.09 -14.39
N GLU A 94 -1.03 16.38 -15.60
CA GLU A 94 -2.45 16.45 -15.93
C GLU A 94 -3.11 15.08 -15.75
N SER A 95 -2.51 14.02 -16.30
CA SER A 95 -3.07 12.67 -16.16
C SER A 95 -3.11 12.18 -14.72
N PHE A 96 -2.08 12.53 -13.94
CA PHE A 96 -2.06 12.26 -12.50
C PHE A 96 -3.15 13.03 -11.75
N SER A 97 -3.32 14.32 -12.05
CA SER A 97 -4.31 15.19 -11.40
C SER A 97 -5.73 14.72 -11.72
N GLU A 98 -5.99 14.36 -12.98
CA GLU A 98 -7.28 13.78 -13.40
C GLU A 98 -7.61 12.48 -12.63
N GLU A 99 -6.65 11.56 -12.50
CA GLU A 99 -6.90 10.33 -11.73
C GLU A 99 -7.13 10.62 -10.24
N LEU A 100 -6.37 11.55 -9.66
CA LEU A 100 -6.51 11.94 -8.25
C LEU A 100 -7.86 12.60 -7.98
N ASP A 101 -8.34 13.43 -8.90
CA ASP A 101 -9.64 14.10 -8.79
C ASP A 101 -10.80 13.11 -8.89
N VAL A 102 -10.70 12.13 -9.81
CA VAL A 102 -11.64 11.00 -9.86
C VAL A 102 -11.65 10.25 -8.54
N PHE A 103 -10.46 9.90 -8.01
CA PHE A 103 -10.36 9.17 -6.76
C PHE A 103 -11.00 9.94 -5.59
N LYS A 104 -10.65 11.21 -5.42
CA LYS A 104 -11.23 12.09 -4.38
C LYS A 104 -12.74 12.19 -4.49
N LYS A 105 -13.28 12.26 -5.72
CA LYS A 105 -14.72 12.29 -5.98
C LYS A 105 -15.42 10.99 -5.60
N GLU A 106 -14.80 9.83 -5.83
CA GLU A 106 -15.40 8.54 -5.48
C GLU A 106 -15.25 8.21 -3.98
N THR A 107 -14.23 8.75 -3.29
CA THR A 107 -13.97 8.54 -1.86
C THR A 107 -14.51 9.66 -0.97
N GLN A 108 -15.62 10.31 -1.35
CA GLN A 108 -16.21 11.39 -0.55
C GLN A 108 -16.42 10.97 0.91
N GLY A 109 -15.91 11.78 1.85
CA GLY A 109 -15.96 11.49 3.29
C GLY A 109 -14.75 10.71 3.85
N LEU A 110 -13.73 10.48 3.03
CA LEU A 110 -12.38 10.12 3.45
C LEU A 110 -11.42 11.30 3.25
N SER A 111 -10.49 11.48 4.18
CA SER A 111 -9.39 12.44 4.01
C SER A 111 -8.26 11.76 3.26
N ILE A 112 -8.06 12.16 2.00
CA ILE A 112 -6.99 11.63 1.13
C ILE A 112 -5.77 12.51 1.32
N THR A 113 -4.81 12.05 2.14
CA THR A 113 -3.69 12.87 2.60
C THR A 113 -2.37 12.59 1.89
N SER A 114 -2.29 11.49 1.15
CA SER A 114 -1.06 11.07 0.46
C SER A 114 -1.35 10.23 -0.77
N PHE A 115 -0.34 10.04 -1.60
CA PHE A 115 -0.37 9.07 -2.68
C PHE A 115 0.93 8.26 -2.76
N THR A 116 0.88 7.16 -3.51
CA THR A 116 2.02 6.34 -3.94
C THR A 116 1.86 5.98 -5.41
N LYS A 117 2.93 5.53 -6.06
CA LYS A 117 2.90 5.07 -7.46
C LYS A 117 2.69 3.56 -7.53
N HIS A 118 1.68 3.13 -8.30
CA HIS A 118 1.44 1.71 -8.60
C HIS A 118 2.53 1.14 -9.50
N GLY A 119 3.17 0.07 -9.06
CA GLY A 119 4.23 -0.60 -9.81
C GLY A 119 5.55 0.21 -9.90
N SER A 120 6.60 -0.50 -10.27
CA SER A 120 7.92 0.07 -10.55
C SER A 120 8.61 -0.74 -11.65
N GLY A 121 9.37 -0.07 -12.53
CA GLY A 121 10.16 -0.71 -13.56
C GLY A 121 9.60 -0.52 -14.97
N GLN A 122 9.69 -1.56 -15.81
CA GLN A 122 9.34 -1.49 -17.23
C GLN A 122 8.07 -2.26 -17.59
N GLU A 123 7.50 -3.02 -16.65
CA GLU A 123 6.36 -3.89 -16.91
C GLU A 123 5.03 -3.14 -16.90
N LYS A 124 4.26 -3.32 -17.97
CA LYS A 124 2.90 -2.77 -18.08
C LYS A 124 1.87 -3.72 -17.46
N LEU A 125 1.43 -3.41 -16.23
CA LEU A 125 0.51 -4.22 -15.44
C LEU A 125 -0.99 -4.03 -15.81
N GLY A 126 -1.33 -2.91 -16.45
CA GLY A 126 -2.71 -2.49 -16.71
C GLY A 126 -2.84 -1.71 -18.01
N LYS A 127 -4.06 -1.61 -18.55
CA LYS A 127 -4.36 -0.75 -19.70
C LYS A 127 -3.94 0.70 -19.46
N HIS A 128 -4.21 1.20 -18.25
CA HIS A 128 -3.99 2.58 -17.84
C HIS A 128 -2.59 2.81 -17.25
N HIS A 129 -1.95 1.76 -16.74
CA HIS A 129 -0.63 1.81 -16.11
C HIS A 129 0.46 2.48 -16.97
N TYR A 130 1.11 3.47 -16.37
CA TYR A 130 2.39 4.00 -16.82
C TYR A 130 3.53 3.31 -16.08
N ALA A 131 4.32 2.49 -16.77
CA ALA A 131 5.32 1.63 -16.13
C ALA A 131 6.51 2.37 -15.49
N PRO A 132 7.13 3.39 -16.13
CA PRO A 132 8.29 4.06 -15.58
C PRO A 132 8.03 4.63 -14.18
N TYR A 133 9.06 4.57 -13.35
CA TYR A 133 9.05 5.12 -12.00
C TYR A 133 9.99 6.32 -11.94
N GLU A 134 9.43 7.51 -11.74
CA GLU A 134 10.12 8.79 -11.84
C GLU A 134 9.92 9.60 -10.55
N GLU A 135 10.66 9.23 -9.50
CA GLU A 135 10.47 9.76 -8.14
C GLU A 135 10.48 11.29 -8.06
N ASP A 136 11.45 11.94 -8.72
CA ASP A 136 11.60 13.39 -8.70
C ASP A 136 10.34 14.10 -9.21
N LYS A 137 9.75 13.60 -10.31
CA LYS A 137 8.48 14.12 -10.83
C LYS A 137 7.35 13.97 -9.82
N TYR A 138 7.28 12.83 -9.14
CA TYR A 138 6.21 12.58 -8.17
C TYR A 138 6.31 13.49 -6.95
N ARG A 139 7.53 13.84 -6.52
CA ARG A 139 7.74 14.84 -5.46
C ARG A 139 7.31 16.24 -5.88
N GLU A 140 7.62 16.65 -7.12
CA GLU A 140 7.16 17.93 -7.68
C GLU A 140 5.62 17.97 -7.80
N TRP A 141 5.01 16.87 -8.23
CA TRP A 141 3.56 16.77 -8.38
C TRP A 141 2.84 16.71 -7.04
N ALA A 142 3.43 16.08 -6.03
CA ALA A 142 2.96 16.10 -4.65
C ALA A 142 2.77 17.55 -4.16
N THR A 143 3.80 18.38 -4.39
CA THR A 143 3.77 19.81 -4.07
C THR A 143 2.70 20.54 -4.87
N SER A 144 2.64 20.31 -6.18
CA SER A 144 1.70 20.97 -7.10
C SER A 144 0.23 20.64 -6.80
N ALA A 145 -0.05 19.39 -6.43
CA ALA A 145 -1.39 18.89 -6.13
C ALA A 145 -1.76 19.00 -4.62
N ASN A 146 -0.88 19.60 -3.80
CA ASN A 146 -1.02 19.75 -2.36
C ASN A 146 -1.41 18.42 -1.67
N ILE A 147 -0.64 17.37 -1.96
CA ILE A 147 -0.83 16.02 -1.42
C ILE A 147 0.54 15.41 -1.10
N ASN A 148 0.64 14.61 -0.03
CA ASN A 148 1.93 14.06 0.37
C ASN A 148 2.35 12.86 -0.49
N PHE A 149 3.65 12.70 -0.67
CA PHE A 149 4.25 11.50 -1.27
C PHE A 149 5.28 10.95 -0.29
N PRO A 150 4.88 10.12 0.69
CA PRO A 150 5.76 9.71 1.78
C PRO A 150 6.55 8.41 1.51
N PHE A 151 6.16 7.62 0.50
CA PHE A 151 6.77 6.30 0.26
C PHE A 151 7.17 6.11 -1.20
N GLY A 152 8.41 5.65 -1.40
CA GLY A 152 8.92 5.17 -2.67
C GLY A 152 8.67 3.67 -2.87
N ASN A 153 9.21 3.08 -3.94
CA ASN A 153 9.01 1.65 -4.25
C ASN A 153 10.30 0.80 -4.14
N ALA A 154 11.41 1.39 -3.69
CA ALA A 154 12.68 0.67 -3.68
C ALA A 154 12.77 -0.35 -2.53
N ILE A 155 13.63 -1.34 -2.72
CA ILE A 155 13.89 -2.41 -1.74
C ILE A 155 15.00 -1.96 -0.80
N CYS A 156 14.80 -2.14 0.50
CA CYS A 156 15.87 -1.92 1.48
C CYS A 156 16.96 -2.99 1.40
N SER A 157 18.20 -2.57 1.58
CA SER A 157 19.41 -3.39 1.58
C SER A 157 20.29 -3.19 2.81
N SER A 158 20.11 -2.09 3.54
CA SER A 158 20.84 -1.79 4.77
C SER A 158 20.01 -0.93 5.74
N LEU A 159 20.54 -0.62 6.92
CA LEU A 159 19.85 0.21 7.93
C LEU A 159 19.74 1.67 7.49
N GLU A 160 20.74 2.19 6.76
CA GLU A 160 20.76 3.55 6.25
C GLU A 160 19.60 3.84 5.29
N ASP A 161 19.05 2.79 4.67
CA ASP A 161 17.92 2.90 3.75
C ASP A 161 16.61 3.34 4.42
N PHE A 162 16.51 3.26 5.75
CA PHE A 162 15.36 3.72 6.52
C PHE A 162 15.52 5.16 7.03
N GLN A 163 16.65 5.83 6.73
CA GLN A 163 16.78 7.25 7.03
C GLN A 163 15.80 8.06 6.19
N ILE A 164 14.93 8.80 6.88
CA ILE A 164 13.95 9.66 6.24
C ILE A 164 14.65 10.87 5.60
N ASN A 165 14.30 11.19 4.36
CA ASN A 165 14.77 12.39 3.68
C ASN A 165 13.56 13.24 3.25
N ASP A 166 13.44 14.45 3.79
CA ASP A 166 12.32 15.36 3.51
C ASP A 166 10.93 14.70 3.64
N LYS A 167 10.69 14.04 4.78
CA LYS A 167 9.46 13.28 5.07
C LYS A 167 9.15 12.12 4.10
N PHE A 168 10.14 11.66 3.34
CA PHE A 168 10.00 10.57 2.39
C PHE A 168 10.89 9.37 2.72
N TYR A 169 10.31 8.18 2.57
CA TYR A 169 10.98 6.90 2.68
C TYR A 169 11.17 6.28 1.28
N PRO A 170 12.37 6.35 0.68
CA PRO A 170 12.62 5.81 -0.66
C PRO A 170 12.50 4.29 -0.72
N LYS A 171 12.95 3.64 0.34
CA LYS A 171 13.13 2.20 0.45
C LYS A 171 12.32 1.66 1.61
N MET A 172 11.87 0.42 1.45
CA MET A 172 11.00 -0.24 2.42
C MET A 172 11.33 -1.71 2.51
N PHE A 173 10.94 -2.31 3.64
CA PHE A 173 10.95 -3.75 3.79
C PHE A 173 9.73 -4.38 3.14
N TRP A 174 9.94 -5.31 2.22
CA TRP A 174 8.86 -6.03 1.55
C TRP A 174 8.54 -7.33 2.28
N VAL A 175 7.28 -7.51 2.68
CA VAL A 175 6.86 -8.78 3.31
C VAL A 175 6.99 -9.95 2.32
N HIS A 176 6.82 -9.69 1.03
CA HIS A 176 6.94 -10.71 0.00
C HIS A 176 8.41 -11.06 -0.30
N LYS A 177 8.75 -12.35 -0.26
CA LYS A 177 10.15 -12.85 -0.31
C LYS A 177 10.93 -12.36 -1.52
N ASP A 178 10.32 -12.39 -2.70
CA ASP A 178 10.97 -12.04 -3.98
C ASP A 178 11.43 -10.58 -4.06
N TYR A 179 10.96 -9.72 -3.15
CA TYR A 179 11.35 -8.32 -3.06
C TYR A 179 12.21 -8.02 -1.83
N ARG A 180 12.86 -9.03 -1.25
CA ARG A 180 13.81 -8.84 -0.15
C ARG A 180 15.24 -8.90 -0.67
N HIS A 181 16.07 -7.98 -0.19
CA HIS A 181 17.50 -8.04 -0.45
C HIS A 181 18.14 -9.20 0.34
N GLN A 182 19.22 -9.78 -0.18
CA GLN A 182 19.93 -10.88 0.48
C GLN A 182 20.50 -10.48 1.86
N ASP A 183 20.84 -9.20 2.03
CA ASP A 183 21.37 -8.64 3.28
C ASP A 183 20.26 -8.23 4.25
N PHE A 184 19.00 -8.24 3.80
CA PHE A 184 17.83 -7.94 4.61
C PHE A 184 16.69 -8.96 4.39
N PRO A 185 16.93 -10.27 4.62
CA PRO A 185 16.06 -11.34 4.13
C PRO A 185 14.87 -11.67 5.04
N THR A 186 14.87 -11.25 6.31
CA THR A 186 13.88 -11.68 7.31
C THR A 186 13.08 -10.54 7.93
N VAL A 187 11.90 -10.87 8.49
CA VAL A 187 11.10 -9.91 9.27
C VAL A 187 11.81 -9.49 10.56
N GLU A 188 12.66 -10.35 11.12
CA GLU A 188 13.52 -10.02 12.26
C GLU A 188 14.48 -8.88 11.94
N ASN A 189 15.06 -8.83 10.74
CA ASN A 189 15.91 -7.70 10.34
C ASN A 189 15.13 -6.37 10.38
N ALA A 190 13.86 -6.37 9.92
CA ALA A 190 13.00 -5.21 9.97
C ALA A 190 12.68 -4.78 11.42
N LEU A 191 12.49 -5.75 12.31
CA LEU A 191 12.24 -5.49 13.74
C LEU A 191 13.48 -4.96 14.45
N ASP A 192 14.65 -5.54 14.20
CA ASP A 192 15.90 -5.09 14.80
C ASP A 192 16.23 -3.65 14.33
N ALA A 193 15.95 -3.33 13.05
CA ALA A 193 16.00 -1.96 12.56
C ALA A 193 14.99 -1.05 13.29
N ALA A 194 13.76 -1.53 13.50
CA ALA A 194 12.67 -0.79 14.15
C ALA A 194 12.91 -0.48 15.65
N GLU A 195 13.91 -1.10 16.28
CA GLU A 195 14.36 -0.72 17.61
C GLU A 195 14.94 0.71 17.62
N SER A 196 15.56 1.14 16.51
CA SER A 196 16.30 2.41 16.42
C SER A 196 15.87 3.34 15.27
N LEU A 197 15.13 2.86 14.28
CA LEU A 197 14.68 3.63 13.10
C LEU A 197 13.19 3.40 12.83
N ASP A 198 12.52 4.34 12.16
CA ASP A 198 11.15 4.09 11.67
C ASP A 198 11.23 3.27 10.38
N VAL A 199 10.63 2.08 10.40
CA VAL A 199 10.79 1.09 9.31
C VAL A 199 9.47 0.96 8.52
N PRO A 200 9.40 1.49 7.30
CA PRO A 200 8.28 1.24 6.41
C PRO A 200 8.28 -0.20 5.90
N VAL A 201 7.13 -0.85 6.04
CA VAL A 201 6.86 -2.21 5.62
C VAL A 201 5.75 -2.19 4.59
N ILE A 202 5.96 -2.83 3.43
CA ILE A 202 4.97 -2.90 2.36
C ILE A 202 4.37 -4.30 2.21
N ILE A 203 3.05 -4.34 2.03
CA ILE A 203 2.29 -5.55 1.75
C ILE A 203 1.10 -5.27 0.82
N HIS A 204 0.66 -6.31 0.11
CA HIS A 204 -0.54 -6.28 -0.71
C HIS A 204 -1.60 -7.22 -0.08
N PRO A 205 -2.83 -6.78 0.20
CA PRO A 205 -3.85 -7.63 0.83
C PRO A 205 -4.16 -8.89 0.01
N SER A 206 -4.11 -8.77 -1.33
CA SER A 206 -4.34 -9.90 -2.21
C SER A 206 -3.28 -11.01 -2.06
N ASN A 207 -2.05 -10.65 -1.72
CA ASN A 207 -0.97 -11.60 -1.43
C ASN A 207 -1.14 -12.19 -0.03
N PHE A 208 -1.51 -11.39 0.98
CA PHE A 208 -1.80 -11.90 2.33
C PHE A 208 -2.84 -13.03 2.34
N ILE A 209 -3.84 -12.97 1.44
CA ILE A 209 -4.87 -14.03 1.33
C ILE A 209 -4.45 -15.19 0.43
N ALA A 210 -3.68 -14.92 -0.63
CA ALA A 210 -3.35 -15.90 -1.66
C ALA A 210 -2.05 -16.67 -1.41
N ASP A 211 -1.13 -16.11 -0.64
CA ASP A 211 0.21 -16.62 -0.42
C ASP A 211 0.43 -16.91 1.08
N SER A 212 0.59 -18.20 1.40
CA SER A 212 0.79 -18.64 2.78
C SER A 212 2.09 -18.12 3.39
N PHE A 213 3.15 -17.93 2.59
CA PHE A 213 4.41 -17.38 3.09
C PHE A 213 4.21 -15.92 3.49
N VAL A 214 3.62 -15.09 2.62
CA VAL A 214 3.33 -13.68 2.92
C VAL A 214 2.45 -13.56 4.16
N ARG A 215 1.43 -14.42 4.28
CA ARG A 215 0.56 -14.45 5.45
C ARG A 215 1.34 -14.76 6.73
N GLN A 216 2.11 -15.85 6.72
CA GLN A 216 2.88 -16.30 7.90
C GLN A 216 3.92 -15.26 8.30
N GLU A 217 4.63 -14.67 7.35
CA GLU A 217 5.62 -13.63 7.64
C GLU A 217 5.01 -12.37 8.20
N PHE A 218 3.87 -11.90 7.66
CA PHE A 218 3.18 -10.74 8.25
C PHE A 218 2.67 -11.04 9.65
N GLN A 219 2.06 -12.22 9.87
CA GLN A 219 1.58 -12.63 11.19
C GLN A 219 2.74 -12.73 12.19
N LYS A 220 3.89 -13.28 11.76
CA LYS A 220 5.11 -13.34 12.55
C LYS A 220 5.64 -11.95 12.89
N LEU A 221 5.68 -11.03 11.92
CA LEU A 221 6.08 -9.64 12.14
C LEU A 221 5.20 -8.96 13.20
N VAL A 222 3.87 -9.14 13.12
CA VAL A 222 2.93 -8.60 14.10
C VAL A 222 3.17 -9.21 15.48
N THR A 223 3.26 -10.54 15.60
CA THR A 223 3.52 -11.21 16.88
C THR A 223 4.82 -10.73 17.53
N LEU A 224 5.92 -10.75 16.78
CA LEU A 224 7.23 -10.35 17.29
C LEU A 224 7.30 -8.85 17.62
N SER A 225 6.61 -7.99 16.86
CA SER A 225 6.53 -6.56 17.19
C SER A 225 5.87 -6.33 18.55
N ASN A 226 4.82 -7.09 18.87
CA ASN A 226 4.17 -7.04 20.18
C ASN A 226 5.10 -7.55 21.29
N GLU A 227 5.79 -8.67 21.08
CA GLU A 227 6.75 -9.23 22.04
C GLU A 227 7.90 -8.26 22.33
N LYS A 228 8.39 -7.55 21.30
CA LYS A 228 9.45 -6.53 21.41
C LYS A 228 8.94 -5.15 21.83
N SER A 229 7.62 -4.97 22.03
CA SER A 229 7.00 -3.67 22.31
C SER A 229 7.32 -2.59 21.24
N ILE A 230 7.48 -3.00 19.98
CA ILE A 230 7.66 -2.10 18.84
C ILE A 230 6.27 -1.67 18.35
N ALA A 231 6.01 -0.38 18.40
CA ALA A 231 4.72 0.18 18.00
C ALA A 231 4.51 0.15 16.49
N TRP A 232 3.25 0.18 16.08
CA TRP A 232 2.83 0.51 14.71
C TRP A 232 2.28 1.94 14.71
N PHE A 233 2.72 2.77 13.77
CA PHE A 233 2.15 4.11 13.61
C PHE A 233 1.96 4.48 12.14
N THR A 234 1.12 5.48 11.93
CA THR A 234 0.95 6.13 10.63
C THR A 234 1.56 7.52 10.68
N PRO A 235 2.51 7.88 9.80
CA PRO A 235 3.09 9.22 9.78
C PRO A 235 2.05 10.33 9.67
N ASP A 236 2.17 11.34 10.53
CA ASP A 236 1.41 12.58 10.41
C ASP A 236 2.13 13.51 9.43
N ASN A 237 1.54 13.64 8.25
CA ASN A 237 2.09 14.48 7.18
C ASN A 237 1.55 15.92 7.24
N SER A 238 1.37 16.47 8.44
CA SER A 238 1.04 17.90 8.62
C SER A 238 2.24 18.80 8.34
#